data_AF-A0A316FR69-F1
#
_entry.id   AF-A0A316FR69-F1
#
_cell.length_a   1.000
_cell.length_b   1.000
_cell.length_c   1.000
_cell.angle_alpha   90.00
_cell.angle_beta   90.00
_cell.angle_gamma   90.00
#
_symmetry.space_group_name_H-M   'P 1'
#
loop_
_entity.id
_entity.type
_entity.pdbx_description
1 polymer ?
#
loop_
_entity_poly.entity_id
_entity_poly.type
_entity_poly.pdbx_seq_one_letter_code
_entity_poly.pdbx_strand_id
1 'polypeptide(L)'
;MRAGRRVLDIVAVLIALVTVFPIYWMVLSAVKPAGEIQSLDQRPWTLAPSLDAFRRVLAVNDFGRYLLNSLIVALVVVAISGLIAFLAAVALTRFRFRFRTTVLVTFLIAQMVPIEALTIPLFFLVRDIGGVVPGVGLNTLGALMLVHTAFTLPFAIWMLRGFVSAIPDELDEAAQLDGAGRFTVLWRILFPLVAPGLAAVSVFSFIHAWNDFLFARTFIISEADNQTLPMALLVFFKPDENDWGAIMAASSLMTVPVLIFFLVVRRRLVAGLGGRSRIDTPTSCGTGGARHRRRFSGRLAHRPGPPGRGLPAGPVARGRGAAGRLRRRAVLRPADPGTTGVAGTVRPHRGRTPVRVAGCAARRGPALHARTRCPAIR
;
A
#
# COMPACT_ATOMS: atom_id res chain seq x y z
N MET A 1 -14.37 34.69 10.17
CA MET A 1 -14.14 33.70 9.09
C MET A 1 -12.91 33.99 8.22
N ARG A 2 -12.69 35.23 7.73
CA ARG A 2 -11.51 35.56 6.88
C ARG A 2 -10.15 35.50 7.59
N ALA A 3 -10.09 35.88 8.87
CA ALA A 3 -8.84 35.84 9.65
C ALA A 3 -8.32 34.41 9.88
N GLY A 4 -9.21 33.46 10.22
CA GLY A 4 -8.85 32.05 10.37
C GLY A 4 -8.32 31.42 9.07
N ARG A 5 -8.90 31.78 7.91
CA ARG A 5 -8.42 31.31 6.61
C ARG A 5 -7.01 31.84 6.30
N ARG A 6 -6.73 33.12 6.57
CA ARG A 6 -5.39 33.71 6.38
C ARG A 6 -4.34 33.05 7.26
N VAL A 7 -4.67 32.70 8.50
CA VAL A 7 -3.75 31.96 9.39
C VAL A 7 -3.42 30.59 8.80
N LEU A 8 -4.43 29.86 8.32
CA LEU A 8 -4.23 28.57 7.66
C LEU A 8 -3.38 28.69 6.40
N ASP A 9 -3.60 29.72 5.58
CA ASP A 9 -2.82 29.98 4.36
C ASP A 9 -1.34 30.28 4.71
N ILE A 10 -1.08 31.10 5.75
CA ILE A 10 0.29 31.40 6.22
C ILE A 10 0.98 30.14 6.73
N VAL A 11 0.28 29.34 7.55
CA VAL A 11 0.83 28.07 8.07
C VAL A 11 1.13 27.11 6.92
N ALA A 12 0.25 27.02 5.92
CA ALA A 12 0.48 26.19 4.73
C ALA A 12 1.70 26.65 3.94
N VAL A 13 1.90 27.96 3.75
CA VAL A 13 3.09 28.52 3.08
C VAL A 13 4.36 28.24 3.88
N LEU A 14 4.34 28.39 5.20
CA LEU A 14 5.48 28.08 6.05
C LEU A 14 5.86 26.60 5.97
N ILE A 15 4.88 25.70 6.05
CA ILE A 15 5.11 24.25 5.88
C ILE A 15 5.69 23.96 4.49
N ALA A 16 5.17 24.60 3.44
CA ALA A 16 5.68 24.44 2.09
C ALA A 16 7.14 24.91 1.96
N LEU A 17 7.50 26.05 2.55
CA LEU A 17 8.86 26.57 2.55
C LEU A 17 9.83 25.61 3.27
N VAL A 18 9.45 25.11 4.45
CA VAL A 18 10.26 24.13 5.20
C VAL A 18 10.43 22.83 4.40
N THR A 19 9.40 22.38 3.69
CA THR A 19 9.44 21.16 2.89
C THR A 19 10.30 21.32 1.63
N VAL A 20 10.28 22.50 1.00
CA VAL A 20 11.06 22.80 -0.21
C VAL A 20 12.52 23.13 0.11
N PHE A 21 12.82 23.57 1.33
CA PHE A 21 14.17 24.00 1.73
C PHE A 21 15.28 22.96 1.46
N PRO A 22 15.14 21.65 1.78
CA PRO A 22 16.17 20.66 1.44
C PRO A 22 16.39 20.51 -0.06
N ILE A 23 15.32 20.60 -0.87
CA ILE A 23 15.41 20.54 -2.34
C ILE A 23 16.12 21.78 -2.86
N TYR A 24 15.79 22.95 -2.32
CA TYR A 24 16.49 24.20 -2.61
C TYR A 24 17.98 24.08 -2.30
N TRP A 25 18.33 23.59 -1.11
CA TRP A 25 19.72 23.42 -0.70
C TRP A 25 20.48 22.41 -1.58
N MET A 26 19.81 21.32 -1.96
CA MET A 26 20.34 20.32 -2.88
C MET A 26 20.68 20.94 -4.24
N VAL A 27 19.73 21.66 -4.85
CA VAL A 27 19.94 22.31 -6.15
C VAL A 27 20.98 23.42 -6.06
N LEU A 28 20.97 24.23 -4.99
CA LEU A 28 21.96 25.26 -4.74
C LEU A 28 23.37 24.67 -4.62
N SER A 29 23.51 23.57 -3.88
CA SER A 29 24.80 22.90 -3.70
C SER A 29 25.31 22.26 -5.00
N ALA A 30 24.40 21.81 -5.87
CA ALA A 30 24.74 21.29 -7.18
C ALA A 30 25.30 22.35 -8.16
N VAL A 31 24.96 23.63 -7.95
CA VAL A 31 25.45 24.75 -8.79
C VAL A 31 26.59 25.55 -8.15
N LYS A 32 27.01 25.19 -6.93
CA LYS A 32 28.11 25.87 -6.25
C LYS A 32 29.48 25.38 -6.74
N PRO A 33 30.49 26.26 -6.84
CA PRO A 33 31.88 25.85 -6.99
C PRO A 33 32.34 25.00 -5.80
N ALA A 34 33.24 24.03 -6.02
CA ALA A 34 33.69 23.09 -4.98
C ALA A 34 34.24 23.79 -3.72
N GLY A 35 35.00 24.88 -3.90
CA GLY A 35 35.53 25.67 -2.79
C GLY A 35 34.47 26.34 -1.92
N GLU A 36 33.30 26.69 -2.46
CA GLU A 36 32.19 27.26 -1.67
C GLU A 36 31.44 26.20 -0.86
N ILE A 37 31.42 24.94 -1.32
CA ILE A 37 30.74 23.83 -0.63
C ILE A 37 31.53 23.41 0.62
N GLN A 38 32.86 23.44 0.52
CA GLN A 38 33.79 23.05 1.59
C GLN A 38 34.13 24.20 2.54
N SER A 39 33.69 25.42 2.23
CA SER A 39 33.90 26.59 3.08
C SER A 39 33.13 26.47 4.40
N LEU A 40 33.75 26.94 5.48
CA LEU A 40 33.10 27.10 6.79
C LEU A 40 31.99 28.17 6.74
N ASP A 41 32.11 29.15 5.84
CA ASP A 41 31.11 30.20 5.63
C ASP A 41 30.02 29.72 4.65
N GLN A 42 29.12 28.86 5.13
CA GLN A 42 28.02 28.35 4.33
C GLN A 42 26.95 29.41 4.09
N ARG A 43 26.88 29.93 2.86
CA ARG A 43 25.88 30.91 2.44
C ARG A 43 24.67 30.22 1.77
N PRO A 44 23.43 30.62 2.05
CA PRO A 44 22.25 30.10 1.34
C PRO A 44 22.04 30.80 -0.01
N TRP A 45 23.12 31.14 -0.71
CA TRP A 45 23.15 31.62 -2.09
C TRP A 45 24.58 31.45 -2.63
N THR A 46 24.76 31.61 -3.93
CA THR A 46 26.09 31.70 -4.57
C THR A 46 26.09 32.86 -5.56
N LEU A 47 27.21 33.57 -5.64
CA LEU A 47 27.41 34.65 -6.62
C LEU A 47 28.18 34.17 -7.85
N ALA A 48 28.69 32.93 -7.83
CA ALA A 48 29.48 32.33 -8.89
C ALA A 48 28.90 30.95 -9.27
N PRO A 49 27.68 30.88 -9.82
CA PRO A 49 27.08 29.61 -10.22
C PRO A 49 27.95 28.90 -11.25
N SER A 50 28.20 27.61 -11.05
CA SER A 50 28.95 26.72 -11.94
C SER A 50 28.14 25.47 -12.28
N LEU A 51 28.31 24.96 -13.50
CA LEU A 51 27.72 23.70 -13.96
C LEU A 51 28.72 22.54 -13.93
N ASP A 52 29.89 22.73 -13.30
CA ASP A 52 30.95 21.73 -13.34
C ASP A 52 30.56 20.43 -12.65
N ALA A 53 29.75 20.48 -11.58
CA ALA A 53 29.22 19.28 -10.95
C ALA A 53 28.32 18.49 -11.91
N PHE A 54 27.42 19.15 -12.66
CA PHE A 54 26.60 18.49 -13.67
C PHE A 54 27.44 17.90 -14.81
N ARG A 55 28.49 18.60 -15.25
CA ARG A 55 29.43 18.08 -16.25
C ARG A 55 30.14 16.82 -15.74
N ARG A 56 30.61 16.81 -14.49
CA ARG A 56 31.22 15.62 -13.86
C ARG A 56 30.25 14.45 -13.81
N VAL A 57 28.97 14.69 -13.48
CA VAL A 57 27.94 13.65 -13.45
C VAL A 57 27.65 13.10 -14.83
N LEU A 58 27.48 13.97 -15.83
CA LEU A 58 27.22 13.54 -17.21
C LEU A 58 28.45 12.91 -17.89
N ALA A 59 29.65 13.17 -17.37
CA ALA A 59 30.89 12.54 -17.80
C ALA A 59 31.11 11.15 -17.16
N VAL A 60 30.29 10.74 -16.19
CA VAL A 60 30.31 9.35 -15.71
C VAL A 60 29.82 8.45 -16.84
N ASN A 61 30.67 7.48 -17.21
CA ASN A 61 30.33 6.48 -18.22
C ASN A 61 28.97 5.86 -17.90
N ASP A 62 28.15 5.71 -18.94
CA ASP A 62 26.86 5.03 -18.87
C ASP A 62 25.79 5.66 -17.96
N PHE A 63 25.97 6.89 -17.46
CA PHE A 63 24.94 7.57 -16.65
C PHE A 63 23.57 7.62 -17.35
N GLY A 64 23.56 7.97 -18.63
CA GLY A 64 22.34 8.00 -19.45
C GLY A 64 21.69 6.61 -19.60
N ARG A 65 22.50 5.56 -19.64
CA ARG A 65 22.03 4.17 -19.68
C ARG A 65 21.43 3.75 -18.34
N TYR A 66 22.06 4.11 -17.22
CA TYR A 66 21.54 3.79 -15.88
C TYR A 66 20.21 4.50 -15.60
N LEU A 67 20.09 5.75 -16.10
CA LEU A 67 18.84 6.50 -16.12
C LEU A 67 17.76 5.75 -16.93
N LEU A 68 18.10 5.30 -18.15
CA LEU A 68 17.18 4.56 -19.00
C LEU A 68 16.77 3.22 -18.37
N ASN A 69 17.72 2.45 -17.83
CA ASN A 69 17.46 1.18 -17.15
C ASN A 69 16.47 1.36 -16.00
N SER A 70 16.67 2.39 -15.17
CA SER A 70 15.79 2.69 -14.03
C SER A 70 14.39 3.08 -14.48
N LEU A 71 14.30 3.88 -15.54
CA LEU A 71 13.02 4.27 -16.13
C LEU A 71 12.28 3.06 -16.70
N ILE A 72 12.99 2.16 -17.41
CA ILE A 72 12.42 0.93 -17.95
C ILE A 72 11.90 0.05 -16.81
N VAL A 73 12.72 -0.23 -15.79
CA VAL A 73 12.30 -1.03 -14.63
C VAL A 73 11.08 -0.42 -13.95
N ALA A 74 11.11 0.88 -13.64
CA ALA A 74 10.01 1.55 -12.94
C ALA A 74 8.72 1.56 -13.75
N LEU A 75 8.77 1.85 -15.05
CA LEU A 75 7.57 1.88 -15.91
C LEU A 75 6.98 0.48 -16.11
N VAL A 76 7.82 -0.54 -16.27
CA VAL A 76 7.37 -1.94 -16.39
C VAL A 76 6.71 -2.39 -15.08
N VAL A 77 7.34 -2.12 -13.93
CA VAL A 77 6.76 -2.45 -12.61
C VAL A 77 5.41 -1.74 -12.42
N VAL A 78 5.31 -0.46 -12.77
CA VAL A 78 4.04 0.29 -12.71
C VAL A 78 2.96 -0.35 -13.58
N ALA A 79 3.29 -0.69 -14.82
CA ALA A 79 2.33 -1.27 -15.76
C ALA A 79 1.85 -2.65 -15.31
N ILE A 80 2.79 -3.55 -14.97
CA ILE A 80 2.50 -4.92 -14.56
C ILE A 80 1.76 -4.93 -13.22
N SER A 81 2.25 -4.18 -12.23
CA SER A 81 1.64 -4.13 -10.90
C SER A 81 0.25 -3.51 -10.96
N GLY A 82 0.07 -2.42 -11.73
CA GLY A 82 -1.24 -1.80 -11.92
C GLY A 82 -2.25 -2.73 -12.59
N LEU A 83 -1.82 -3.46 -13.62
CA LEU A 83 -2.64 -4.44 -14.32
C LEU A 83 -3.06 -5.60 -13.41
N ILE A 84 -2.09 -6.27 -12.78
CA ILE A 84 -2.36 -7.42 -11.90
C ILE A 84 -3.19 -6.97 -10.70
N ALA A 85 -2.84 -5.83 -10.10
CA ALA A 85 -3.55 -5.33 -8.94
C ALA A 85 -4.99 -4.91 -9.27
N PHE A 86 -5.24 -4.35 -10.46
CA PHE A 86 -6.60 -4.05 -10.92
C PHE A 86 -7.43 -5.33 -11.07
N LEU A 87 -6.89 -6.33 -11.78
CA LEU A 87 -7.59 -7.61 -11.98
C LEU A 87 -7.87 -8.31 -10.65
N ALA A 88 -6.88 -8.35 -9.75
CA ALA A 88 -7.05 -8.92 -8.41
C ALA A 88 -8.03 -8.11 -7.55
N ALA A 89 -8.00 -6.78 -7.61
CA ALA A 89 -8.93 -5.93 -6.88
C ALA A 89 -10.38 -6.18 -7.32
N VAL A 90 -10.65 -6.21 -8.64
CA VAL A 90 -11.96 -6.56 -9.19
C VAL A 90 -12.38 -7.96 -8.76
N ALA A 91 -11.46 -8.92 -8.78
CA ALA A 91 -11.77 -10.27 -8.36
C ALA A 91 -12.15 -10.36 -6.87
N LEU A 92 -11.44 -9.61 -6.02
CA LEU A 92 -11.67 -9.56 -4.58
C LEU A 92 -12.96 -8.83 -4.19
N THR A 93 -13.38 -7.84 -4.97
CA THR A 93 -14.63 -7.10 -4.72
C THR A 93 -15.84 -7.84 -5.29
N ARG A 94 -15.80 -8.20 -6.58
CA ARG A 94 -16.95 -8.73 -7.32
C ARG A 94 -17.18 -10.23 -7.12
N PHE A 95 -16.14 -11.04 -6.89
CA PHE A 95 -16.31 -12.48 -6.61
C PHE A 95 -16.30 -12.78 -5.11
N ARG A 96 -17.22 -13.68 -4.71
CA ARG A 96 -17.33 -14.17 -3.34
C ARG A 96 -16.62 -15.52 -3.22
N PHE A 97 -15.44 -15.55 -2.60
CA PHE A 97 -14.73 -16.77 -2.27
C PHE A 97 -14.21 -16.75 -0.84
N ARG A 98 -14.05 -17.94 -0.24
CA ARG A 98 -13.60 -18.10 1.15
C ARG A 98 -12.13 -17.67 1.26
N PHE A 99 -11.80 -16.83 2.25
CA PHE A 99 -10.46 -16.26 2.54
C PHE A 99 -9.96 -15.06 1.70
N ARG A 100 -10.79 -14.47 0.85
CA ARG A 100 -10.39 -13.32 0.00
C ARG A 100 -9.72 -12.15 0.75
N THR A 101 -10.25 -11.78 1.92
CA THR A 101 -9.64 -10.71 2.73
C THR A 101 -8.49 -11.21 3.58
N THR A 102 -8.59 -12.44 4.11
CA THR A 102 -7.56 -13.03 4.97
C THR A 102 -6.23 -13.16 4.24
N VAL A 103 -6.21 -13.71 3.03
CA VAL A 103 -4.98 -13.87 2.24
C VAL A 103 -4.31 -12.53 1.96
N LEU A 104 -5.10 -11.52 1.55
CA LEU A 104 -4.58 -10.18 1.30
C LEU A 104 -3.96 -9.55 2.56
N VAL A 105 -4.65 -9.65 3.70
CA VAL A 105 -4.16 -9.12 4.98
C VAL A 105 -2.91 -9.87 5.43
N THR A 106 -2.83 -11.19 5.24
CA THR A 106 -1.62 -11.96 5.55
C THR A 106 -0.42 -11.47 4.74
N PHE A 107 -0.59 -11.18 3.45
CA PHE A 107 0.51 -10.63 2.65
C PHE A 107 0.92 -9.22 3.12
N LEU A 108 -0.03 -8.37 3.50
CA LEU A 108 0.29 -7.06 4.08
C LEU A 108 1.05 -7.18 5.41
N ILE A 109 0.70 -8.15 6.26
CA ILE A 109 1.44 -8.42 7.50
C ILE A 109 2.85 -8.94 7.19
N ALA A 110 2.98 -9.84 6.22
CA ALA A 110 4.29 -10.35 5.80
C ALA A 110 5.21 -9.24 5.26
N GLN A 111 4.67 -8.15 4.72
CA GLN A 111 5.44 -6.97 4.30
C GLN A 111 6.02 -6.14 5.45
N MET A 112 5.61 -6.38 6.70
CA MET A 112 6.26 -5.75 7.86
C MET A 112 7.67 -6.31 8.10
N VAL A 113 8.01 -7.43 7.45
CA VAL A 113 9.38 -7.95 7.45
C VAL A 113 10.27 -6.96 6.69
N PRO A 114 11.38 -6.50 7.30
CA PRO A 114 12.27 -5.56 6.65
C PRO A 114 12.86 -6.16 5.38
N ILE A 115 12.80 -5.39 4.28
CA ILE A 115 13.29 -5.81 2.97
C ILE A 115 14.77 -6.21 3.05
N GLU A 116 15.58 -5.50 3.85
CA GLU A 116 16.99 -5.81 4.08
C GLU A 116 17.25 -7.24 4.54
N ALA A 117 16.39 -7.77 5.42
CA ALA A 117 16.53 -9.12 5.93
C ALA A 117 16.19 -10.18 4.87
N LEU A 118 15.36 -9.81 3.89
CA LEU A 118 14.94 -10.68 2.80
C LEU A 118 15.90 -10.63 1.60
N THR A 119 16.80 -9.65 1.52
CA THR A 119 17.72 -9.48 0.39
C THR A 119 18.59 -10.72 0.14
N ILE A 120 19.18 -11.31 1.19
CA ILE A 120 20.02 -12.53 1.08
C ILE A 120 19.21 -13.74 0.59
N PRO A 121 18.08 -14.13 1.21
CA PRO A 121 17.31 -15.27 0.70
C PRO A 121 16.74 -15.00 -0.71
N LEU A 122 16.37 -13.77 -1.03
CA LEU A 122 15.93 -13.42 -2.39
C LEU A 122 17.05 -13.54 -3.42
N PHE A 123 18.30 -13.25 -3.05
CA PHE A 123 19.44 -13.48 -3.94
C PHE A 123 19.53 -14.95 -4.38
N PHE A 124 19.44 -15.88 -3.42
CA PHE A 124 19.43 -17.32 -3.74
C PHE A 124 18.23 -17.70 -4.58
N LEU A 125 17.03 -17.19 -4.26
CA LEU A 125 15.82 -17.45 -5.03
C LEU A 125 15.95 -16.97 -6.49
N VAL A 126 16.41 -15.74 -6.71
CA VAL A 126 16.59 -15.16 -8.05
C VAL A 126 17.67 -15.91 -8.83
N ARG A 127 18.75 -16.33 -8.18
CA ARG A 127 19.77 -17.19 -8.80
C ARG A 127 19.18 -18.50 -9.29
N ASP A 128 18.41 -19.18 -8.45
CA ASP A 128 17.85 -20.48 -8.76
C ASP A 128 16.76 -20.36 -9.85
N ILE A 129 15.92 -19.31 -9.81
CA ILE A 129 14.97 -18.98 -10.89
C ILE A 129 15.72 -18.70 -12.20
N GLY A 130 16.85 -18.00 -12.14
CA GLY A 130 17.69 -17.71 -13.31
C GLY A 130 18.21 -18.95 -14.03
N GLY A 131 18.34 -20.08 -13.33
CA GLY A 131 18.66 -21.37 -13.93
C GLY A 131 17.55 -21.94 -14.82
N VAL A 132 16.30 -21.54 -14.60
CA VAL A 132 15.12 -21.98 -15.37
C VAL A 132 14.66 -20.91 -16.36
N VAL A 133 14.64 -19.64 -15.94
CA VAL A 133 14.22 -18.49 -16.74
C VAL A 133 15.33 -17.43 -16.73
N PRO A 134 16.26 -17.48 -17.71
CA PRO A 134 17.44 -16.62 -17.72
C PRO A 134 17.11 -15.12 -17.70
N GLY A 135 15.99 -14.71 -18.32
CA GLY A 135 15.59 -13.30 -18.41
C GLY A 135 15.19 -12.63 -17.10
N VAL A 136 14.99 -13.39 -16.02
CA VAL A 136 14.70 -12.87 -14.66
C VAL A 136 15.71 -13.35 -13.62
N GLY A 137 16.85 -13.86 -14.07
CA GLY A 137 17.96 -14.29 -13.22
C GLY A 137 18.86 -13.14 -12.78
N LEU A 138 19.90 -13.47 -12.00
CA LEU A 138 20.93 -12.50 -11.62
C LEU A 138 21.53 -11.79 -12.83
N ASN A 139 22.01 -10.57 -12.62
CA ASN A 139 22.58 -9.68 -13.63
C ASN A 139 21.60 -9.20 -14.71
N THR A 140 20.29 -9.40 -14.54
CA THR A 140 19.26 -8.93 -15.48
C THR A 140 18.36 -7.86 -14.86
N LEU A 141 17.86 -6.94 -15.69
CA LEU A 141 16.82 -6.00 -15.26
C LEU A 141 15.50 -6.72 -14.93
N GLY A 142 15.25 -7.88 -15.54
CA GLY A 142 14.04 -8.68 -15.29
C GLY A 142 13.95 -9.19 -13.87
N ALA A 143 15.07 -9.49 -13.21
CA ALA A 143 15.10 -9.82 -11.78
C ALA A 143 14.55 -8.68 -10.94
N LEU A 144 14.97 -7.44 -11.21
CA LEU A 144 14.47 -6.26 -10.51
C LEU A 144 12.97 -6.07 -10.76
N MET A 145 12.53 -6.16 -12.03
CA MET A 145 11.12 -6.03 -12.39
C MET A 145 10.25 -7.04 -11.65
N LEU A 146 10.69 -8.31 -11.58
CA LEU A 146 9.96 -9.39 -10.93
C LEU A 146 9.81 -9.13 -9.42
N VAL A 147 10.93 -8.85 -8.75
CA VAL A 147 10.96 -8.67 -7.30
C VAL A 147 10.17 -7.41 -6.90
N HIS A 148 10.37 -6.29 -7.58
CA HIS A 148 9.61 -5.05 -7.31
C HIS A 148 8.12 -5.20 -7.57
N THR A 149 7.73 -5.96 -8.61
CA THR A 149 6.32 -6.29 -8.83
C THR A 149 5.77 -7.07 -7.64
N ALA A 150 6.45 -8.13 -7.20
CA ALA A 150 6.02 -8.94 -6.05
C ALA A 150 5.85 -8.10 -4.77
N PHE A 151 6.77 -7.19 -4.49
CA PHE A 151 6.70 -6.31 -3.32
C PHE A 151 5.64 -5.22 -3.42
N THR A 152 5.32 -4.72 -4.59
CA THR A 152 4.31 -3.66 -4.73
C THR A 152 2.88 -4.20 -4.76
N LEU A 153 2.68 -5.45 -5.18
CA LEU A 153 1.36 -6.06 -5.38
C LEU A 153 0.43 -6.04 -4.16
N PRO A 154 0.82 -6.46 -2.95
CA PRO A 154 -0.13 -6.55 -1.82
C PRO A 154 -0.77 -5.20 -1.50
N PHE A 155 0.04 -4.15 -1.43
CA PHE A 155 -0.45 -2.79 -1.16
C PHE A 155 -1.21 -2.21 -2.35
N ALA A 156 -0.75 -2.44 -3.58
CA ALA A 156 -1.45 -2.00 -4.79
C ALA A 156 -2.85 -2.64 -4.91
N ILE A 157 -2.97 -3.94 -4.64
CA ILE A 157 -4.25 -4.68 -4.64
C ILE A 157 -5.16 -4.12 -3.56
N TRP A 158 -4.65 -3.91 -2.35
CA TRP A 158 -5.43 -3.37 -1.25
C TRP A 158 -5.94 -1.95 -1.55
N MET A 159 -5.09 -1.09 -2.10
CA MET A 159 -5.45 0.26 -2.51
C MET A 159 -6.53 0.24 -3.61
N LEU A 160 -6.31 -0.49 -4.70
CA LEU A 160 -7.28 -0.57 -5.81
C LEU A 160 -8.58 -1.24 -5.39
N ARG A 161 -8.55 -2.21 -4.49
CA ARG A 161 -9.75 -2.80 -3.89
C ARG A 161 -10.63 -1.73 -3.25
N GLY A 162 -10.03 -0.77 -2.53
CA GLY A 162 -10.74 0.38 -1.96
C GLY A 162 -11.47 1.20 -3.03
N PHE A 163 -10.78 1.53 -4.13
CA PHE A 163 -11.38 2.28 -5.25
C PHE A 163 -12.47 1.50 -5.99
N VAL A 164 -12.24 0.22 -6.30
CA VAL A 164 -13.23 -0.63 -6.96
C VAL A 164 -14.48 -0.79 -6.08
N SER A 165 -14.31 -0.96 -4.77
CA SER A 165 -15.43 -1.12 -3.84
C SER A 165 -16.31 0.13 -3.68
N ALA A 166 -15.79 1.30 -4.08
CA ALA A 166 -16.56 2.54 -4.09
C ALA A 166 -17.51 2.64 -5.30
N ILE A 167 -17.32 1.78 -6.32
CA ILE A 167 -18.16 1.74 -7.51
C ILE A 167 -19.37 0.85 -7.22
N PRO A 168 -20.60 1.40 -7.27
CA PRO A 168 -21.82 0.65 -6.96
C PRO A 168 -21.97 -0.60 -7.86
N ASP A 169 -22.47 -1.71 -7.30
CA ASP A 169 -22.67 -2.98 -8.03
C ASP A 169 -23.76 -2.84 -9.11
N GLU A 170 -24.69 -1.89 -8.94
CA GLU A 170 -25.81 -1.61 -9.83
C GLU A 170 -25.36 -1.18 -11.23
N LEU A 171 -24.16 -0.58 -11.35
CA LEU A 171 -23.58 -0.23 -12.66
C LEU A 171 -23.22 -1.47 -13.47
N ASP A 172 -22.71 -2.51 -12.80
CA ASP A 172 -22.35 -3.77 -13.46
C ASP A 172 -23.62 -4.53 -13.87
N GLU A 173 -24.69 -4.45 -13.07
CA GLU A 173 -25.99 -5.06 -13.36
C GLU A 173 -26.70 -4.35 -14.52
N ALA A 174 -26.73 -3.02 -14.52
CA ALA A 174 -27.31 -2.22 -15.60
C ALA A 174 -26.61 -2.50 -16.94
N ALA A 175 -25.28 -2.53 -16.95
CA ALA A 175 -24.53 -2.84 -18.16
C ALA A 175 -24.82 -4.27 -18.69
N GLN A 176 -25.03 -5.24 -17.79
CA GLN A 176 -25.40 -6.60 -18.17
C GLN A 176 -26.82 -6.68 -18.73
N LEU A 177 -27.77 -5.88 -18.22
CA LEU A 177 -29.12 -5.75 -18.77
C LEU A 177 -29.09 -5.14 -20.18
N ASP A 178 -28.15 -4.23 -20.45
CA ASP A 178 -27.88 -3.66 -21.78
C ASP A 178 -27.13 -4.62 -22.73
N GLY A 179 -26.89 -5.87 -22.30
CA GLY A 179 -26.23 -6.90 -23.10
C GLY A 179 -24.70 -6.82 -23.13
N ALA A 180 -24.07 -6.00 -22.28
CA ALA A 180 -22.62 -5.93 -22.20
C ALA A 180 -22.03 -7.20 -21.55
N GLY A 181 -21.08 -7.85 -22.23
CA GLY A 181 -20.31 -8.96 -21.66
C GLY A 181 -19.37 -8.53 -20.53
N ARG A 182 -18.95 -9.48 -19.68
CA ARG A 182 -18.06 -9.22 -18.52
C ARG A 182 -16.75 -8.53 -18.89
N PHE A 183 -16.17 -8.87 -20.05
CA PHE A 183 -14.95 -8.22 -20.54
C PHE A 183 -15.18 -6.74 -20.87
N THR A 184 -16.33 -6.40 -21.44
CA THR A 184 -16.74 -5.02 -21.72
C THR A 184 -16.93 -4.25 -20.42
N VAL A 185 -17.62 -4.82 -19.43
CA VAL A 185 -17.80 -4.21 -18.11
C VAL A 185 -16.44 -3.94 -17.45
N LEU A 186 -15.52 -4.91 -17.48
CA LEU A 186 -14.20 -4.78 -16.89
C LEU A 186 -13.38 -3.63 -17.51
N TRP A 187 -13.23 -3.62 -18.84
CA TRP A 187 -12.29 -2.71 -19.50
C TRP A 187 -12.89 -1.38 -19.93
N ARG A 188 -14.17 -1.34 -20.29
CA ARG A 188 -14.82 -0.10 -20.78
C ARG A 188 -15.55 0.65 -19.68
N ILE A 189 -15.94 -0.01 -18.58
CA ILE A 189 -16.70 0.61 -17.49
C ILE A 189 -15.82 0.72 -16.24
N LEU A 190 -15.37 -0.40 -15.67
CA LEU A 190 -14.64 -0.39 -14.40
C LEU A 190 -13.25 0.25 -14.51
N PHE A 191 -12.45 -0.14 -15.51
CA PHE A 191 -11.09 0.38 -15.67
C PHE A 191 -10.99 1.92 -15.70
N PRO A 192 -11.78 2.67 -16.49
CA PRO A 192 -11.73 4.13 -16.48
C PRO A 192 -12.28 4.74 -15.17
N LEU A 193 -13.27 4.13 -14.52
CA LEU A 193 -13.80 4.61 -13.25
C LEU A 193 -12.80 4.48 -12.10
N VAL A 194 -11.90 3.49 -12.17
CA VAL A 194 -10.83 3.26 -11.19
C VAL A 194 -9.55 4.06 -11.53
N ALA A 195 -9.55 4.89 -12.58
CA ALA A 195 -8.42 5.73 -12.97
C ALA A 195 -7.74 6.53 -11.82
N PRO A 196 -8.45 7.15 -10.85
CA PRO A 196 -7.78 7.80 -9.72
C PRO A 196 -7.02 6.81 -8.82
N GLY A 197 -7.53 5.59 -8.66
CA GLY A 197 -6.84 4.52 -7.93
C GLY A 197 -5.63 3.98 -8.67
N LEU A 198 -5.74 3.81 -9.99
CA LEU A 198 -4.60 3.43 -10.84
C LEU A 198 -3.49 4.47 -10.81
N ALA A 199 -3.84 5.76 -10.76
CA ALA A 199 -2.90 6.85 -10.61
C ALA A 199 -2.18 6.82 -9.24
N ALA A 200 -2.89 6.49 -8.17
CA ALA A 200 -2.28 6.36 -6.84
C ALA A 200 -1.32 5.15 -6.79
N VAL A 201 -1.74 4.01 -7.33
CA VAL A 201 -0.88 2.82 -7.45
C VAL A 201 0.33 3.09 -8.35
N SER A 202 0.18 3.82 -9.45
CA SER A 202 1.29 4.11 -10.34
C SER A 202 2.35 4.97 -9.66
N VAL A 203 1.96 5.97 -8.85
CA VAL A 203 2.91 6.75 -8.04
C VAL A 203 3.60 5.89 -7.01
N PHE A 204 2.86 5.06 -6.27
CA PHE A 204 3.43 4.16 -5.28
C PHE A 204 4.45 3.17 -5.89
N SER A 205 4.06 2.44 -6.94
CA SER A 205 4.91 1.46 -7.60
C SER A 205 6.13 2.11 -8.28
N PHE A 206 5.96 3.30 -8.87
CA PHE A 206 7.06 4.04 -9.48
C PHE A 206 8.10 4.42 -8.43
N ILE A 207 7.69 5.04 -7.32
CA ILE A 207 8.60 5.45 -6.24
C ILE A 207 9.34 4.24 -5.66
N HIS A 208 8.67 3.09 -5.52
CA HIS A 208 9.29 1.88 -4.98
C HIS A 208 10.40 1.34 -5.90
N ALA A 209 10.13 1.21 -7.19
CA ALA A 209 11.10 0.70 -8.16
C ALA A 209 12.20 1.73 -8.51
N TRP A 210 11.87 3.02 -8.51
CA TRP A 210 12.79 4.11 -8.85
C TRP A 210 13.88 4.32 -7.80
N ASN A 211 13.52 4.18 -6.52
CA ASN A 211 14.44 4.40 -5.40
C ASN A 211 15.21 3.14 -5.00
N ASP A 212 15.15 2.08 -5.80
CA ASP A 212 15.80 0.82 -5.46
C ASP A 212 17.31 0.89 -5.65
N PHE A 213 17.99 0.78 -4.53
CA PHE A 213 19.44 0.66 -4.46
C PHE A 213 19.87 -0.77 -4.13
N LEU A 214 19.15 -1.44 -3.23
CA LEU A 214 19.62 -2.66 -2.58
C LEU A 214 19.53 -3.87 -3.50
N PHE A 215 18.37 -4.07 -4.15
CA PHE A 215 18.25 -5.19 -5.08
C PHE A 215 19.12 -4.98 -6.31
N ALA A 216 19.22 -3.75 -6.81
CA ALA A 216 20.17 -3.41 -7.87
C ALA A 216 21.61 -3.79 -7.49
N ARG A 217 22.09 -3.39 -6.30
CA ARG A 217 23.43 -3.70 -5.81
C ARG A 217 23.67 -5.19 -5.61
N THR A 218 22.66 -5.94 -5.16
CA THR A 218 22.82 -7.36 -4.81
C THR A 218 22.58 -8.29 -6.00
N PHE A 219 21.68 -7.95 -6.94
CA PHE A 219 21.33 -8.83 -8.05
C PHE A 219 22.14 -8.56 -9.31
N ILE A 220 22.64 -7.33 -9.50
CA ILE A 220 23.47 -6.95 -10.66
C ILE A 220 24.91 -6.79 -10.19
N ILE A 221 25.68 -7.88 -10.29
CA ILE A 221 27.03 -7.99 -9.75
C ILE A 221 28.08 -7.70 -10.82
N SER A 222 27.94 -8.31 -11.99
CA SER A 222 28.99 -8.34 -13.02
C SER A 222 28.63 -7.54 -14.27
N GLU A 223 27.35 -7.26 -14.47
CA GLU A 223 26.84 -6.61 -15.68
C GLU A 223 26.68 -5.10 -15.44
N ALA A 224 27.77 -4.34 -15.62
CA ALA A 224 27.77 -2.89 -15.44
C ALA A 224 26.69 -2.20 -16.30
N ASP A 225 26.46 -2.76 -17.46
CA ASP A 225 25.46 -2.42 -18.48
C ASP A 225 24.00 -2.41 -17.98
N ASN A 226 23.70 -3.23 -16.97
CA ASN A 226 22.36 -3.37 -16.40
C ASN A 226 22.18 -2.61 -15.09
N GLN A 227 23.18 -1.84 -14.64
CA GLN A 227 23.08 -1.07 -13.40
C GLN A 227 21.97 0.00 -13.48
N THR A 228 21.41 0.34 -12.32
CA THR A 228 20.38 1.36 -12.17
C THR A 228 20.97 2.70 -11.73
N LEU A 229 20.16 3.75 -11.80
CA LEU A 229 20.56 5.12 -11.57
C LEU A 229 21.07 5.34 -10.15
N PRO A 230 20.45 4.80 -9.07
CA PRO A 230 20.98 4.91 -7.72
C PRO A 230 22.43 4.41 -7.58
N MET A 231 22.83 3.44 -8.40
CA MET A 231 24.19 2.90 -8.41
C MET A 231 25.22 3.87 -8.98
N ALA A 232 24.82 4.75 -9.90
CA ALA A 232 25.67 5.80 -10.46
C ALA A 232 26.23 6.75 -9.37
N LEU A 233 25.44 6.95 -8.31
CA LEU A 233 25.78 7.88 -7.24
C LEU A 233 26.98 7.41 -6.41
N LEU A 234 27.20 6.10 -6.33
CA LEU A 234 28.28 5.50 -5.53
C LEU A 234 29.66 5.94 -5.98
N VAL A 235 29.84 6.30 -7.26
CA VAL A 235 31.13 6.76 -7.80
C VAL A 235 31.59 8.07 -7.15
N PHE A 236 30.66 8.86 -6.61
CA PHE A 236 30.97 10.13 -5.94
C PHE A 236 31.20 9.99 -4.43
N PHE A 237 30.88 8.83 -3.85
CA PHE A 237 31.23 8.47 -2.49
C PHE A 237 32.61 7.83 -2.49
N LYS A 238 33.64 8.63 -2.25
CA LYS A 238 35.04 8.15 -2.25
C LYS A 238 35.52 7.92 -0.82
N PRO A 239 36.46 6.99 -0.61
CA PRO A 239 37.01 6.71 0.72
C PRO A 239 37.63 7.93 1.42
N ASP A 240 38.32 8.77 0.65
CA ASP A 240 39.07 9.91 1.20
C ASP A 240 38.20 11.17 1.31
N GLU A 241 37.50 11.52 0.23
CA GLU A 241 36.73 12.75 0.15
C GLU A 241 35.54 12.65 -0.83
N ASN A 242 34.33 12.87 -0.32
CA ASN A 242 33.11 12.84 -1.12
C ASN A 242 32.99 14.09 -1.99
N ASP A 243 32.63 13.91 -3.27
CA ASP A 243 32.28 15.02 -4.16
C ASP A 243 30.82 15.44 -3.90
N TRP A 244 30.60 16.22 -2.84
CA TRP A 244 29.27 16.70 -2.46
C TRP A 244 28.57 17.48 -3.58
N GLY A 245 29.32 18.23 -4.40
CA GLY A 245 28.76 18.92 -5.56
C GLY A 245 28.16 17.93 -6.57
N ALA A 246 28.91 16.89 -6.92
CA ALA A 246 28.44 15.86 -7.84
C ALA A 246 27.32 15.00 -7.25
N ILE A 247 27.37 14.65 -5.96
CA ILE A 247 26.26 13.96 -5.26
C ILE A 247 24.97 14.78 -5.35
N MET A 248 25.04 16.09 -5.09
CA MET A 248 23.88 16.98 -5.15
C MET A 248 23.37 17.19 -6.59
N ALA A 249 24.27 17.28 -7.57
CA ALA A 249 23.92 17.39 -8.98
C ALA A 249 23.26 16.11 -9.51
N ALA A 250 23.81 14.94 -9.18
CA ALA A 250 23.23 13.66 -9.55
C ALA A 250 21.86 13.43 -8.88
N SER A 251 21.72 13.78 -7.59
CA SER A 251 20.44 13.72 -6.87
C SER A 251 19.38 14.67 -7.49
N SER A 252 19.82 15.85 -7.95
CA SER A 252 18.96 16.79 -8.68
C SER A 252 18.48 16.20 -10.00
N LEU A 253 19.38 15.59 -10.79
CA LEU A 253 19.02 14.90 -12.03
C LEU A 253 18.08 13.71 -11.80
N MET A 254 18.32 12.91 -10.75
CA MET A 254 17.46 11.80 -10.34
C MET A 254 16.03 12.24 -9.99
N THR A 255 15.85 13.47 -9.51
CA THR A 255 14.54 14.01 -9.14
C THR A 255 13.70 14.40 -10.36
N VAL A 256 14.35 14.76 -11.49
CA VAL A 256 13.66 15.26 -12.69
C VAL A 256 12.64 14.25 -13.26
N PRO A 257 12.97 12.97 -13.49
CA PRO A 257 12.01 11.99 -13.99
C PRO A 257 10.84 11.75 -13.04
N VAL A 258 11.09 11.76 -11.73
CA VAL A 258 10.04 11.63 -10.71
C VAL A 258 9.06 12.79 -10.80
N LEU A 259 9.58 14.02 -10.93
CA LEU A 259 8.76 15.21 -11.08
C LEU A 259 7.93 15.14 -12.37
N ILE A 260 8.54 14.79 -13.50
CA ILE A 260 7.84 14.63 -14.78
C ILE A 260 6.71 13.59 -14.65
N PHE A 261 7.02 12.42 -14.10
CA PHE A 261 6.05 11.35 -13.89
C PHE A 261 4.88 11.82 -13.01
N PHE A 262 5.17 12.44 -11.88
CA PHE A 262 4.14 13.01 -10.99
C PHE A 262 3.30 14.06 -11.71
N LEU A 263 3.92 14.95 -12.48
CA LEU A 263 3.23 15.99 -13.25
C LEU A 263 2.28 15.38 -14.28
N VAL A 264 2.62 14.24 -14.90
CA VAL A 264 1.74 13.52 -15.83
C VAL A 264 0.56 12.87 -15.09
N VAL A 265 0.81 12.26 -13.93
CA VAL A 265 -0.19 11.49 -13.19
C VAL A 265 -1.14 12.36 -12.35
N ARG A 266 -0.70 13.54 -11.88
CA ARG A 266 -1.45 14.39 -10.93
C ARG A 266 -2.88 14.72 -11.36
N ARG A 267 -3.14 14.89 -12.67
CA ARG A 267 -4.48 15.21 -13.19
C ARG A 267 -5.50 14.11 -12.86
N ARG A 268 -5.07 12.85 -12.84
CA ARG A 268 -5.93 11.68 -12.55
C ARG A 268 -6.20 11.52 -11.06
N LEU A 269 -5.27 11.95 -10.20
CA LEU A 269 -5.46 11.93 -8.74
C LEU A 269 -6.55 12.91 -8.29
N VAL A 270 -6.61 14.10 -8.89
CA VAL A 270 -7.56 15.17 -8.49
C VAL A 270 -8.98 14.88 -8.99
N ALA A 271 -9.14 14.22 -10.14
CA ALA A 271 -10.45 13.91 -10.72
C ALA A 271 -11.32 13.00 -9.82
N GLY A 272 -10.71 12.12 -9.01
CA GLY A 272 -11.43 11.23 -8.11
C GLY A 272 -12.03 11.89 -6.86
N LEU A 273 -11.52 13.08 -6.47
CA LEU A 273 -11.99 13.81 -5.28
C LEU A 273 -13.15 14.77 -5.60
N GLY A 274 -13.34 15.12 -6.87
CA GLY A 274 -14.37 16.08 -7.31
C GLY A 274 -15.79 15.51 -7.44
N GLY A 275 -15.96 14.18 -7.35
CA GLY A 275 -17.26 13.53 -7.50
C GLY A 275 -18.13 13.51 -6.22
N ARG A 276 -17.61 13.96 -5.07
CA ARG A 276 -18.34 13.90 -3.80
C ARG A 276 -19.11 15.21 -3.55
N SER A 277 -20.42 15.09 -3.69
CA SER A 277 -21.51 15.99 -3.27
C SER A 277 -21.84 17.22 -4.13
N ARG A 278 -22.76 17.01 -5.06
CA ARG A 278 -24.11 17.58 -4.94
C ARG A 278 -25.13 16.48 -5.21
N ILE A 279 -25.32 15.60 -4.24
CA ILE A 279 -26.63 14.98 -4.10
C ILE A 279 -27.41 16.03 -3.31
N ASP A 280 -28.12 16.89 -4.04
CA ASP A 280 -29.10 17.78 -3.43
C ASP A 280 -30.07 16.88 -2.67
N THR A 281 -29.91 16.87 -1.36
CA THR A 281 -30.89 16.25 -0.47
C THR A 281 -32.11 17.16 -0.54
N PRO A 282 -33.29 16.73 -1.05
CA PRO A 282 -34.48 17.56 -0.99
C PRO A 282 -34.84 17.68 0.49
N THR A 283 -34.36 18.74 1.11
CA THR A 283 -34.60 19.03 2.51
C THR A 283 -35.90 19.81 2.59
N SER A 284 -36.77 19.36 3.48
CA SER A 284 -38.05 19.94 3.89
C SER A 284 -39.28 19.60 3.02
N CYS A 285 -39.86 18.44 3.35
CA CYS A 285 -41.30 18.36 3.53
C CYS A 285 -41.65 19.24 4.74
N GLY A 286 -41.99 20.50 4.47
CA GLY A 286 -42.37 21.50 5.46
C GLY A 286 -43.89 21.62 5.52
N THR A 287 -44.45 21.14 6.62
CA THR A 287 -45.79 21.40 7.13
C THR A 287 -46.08 22.90 7.14
N GLY A 288 -47.08 23.35 6.38
CA GLY A 288 -47.51 24.75 6.35
C GLY A 288 -48.88 24.86 5.70
N GLY A 289 -49.92 24.91 6.53
CA GLY A 289 -51.30 24.97 6.07
C GLY A 289 -51.61 26.20 5.24
N ALA A 290 -52.37 26.00 4.16
CA ALA A 290 -53.13 27.05 3.51
C ALA A 290 -54.52 26.50 3.18
N ARG A 291 -55.51 27.18 3.75
CA ARG A 291 -56.94 27.01 3.55
C ARG A 291 -57.27 26.90 2.05
N HIS A 292 -58.02 25.87 1.69
CA HIS A 292 -59.07 26.05 0.68
C HIS A 292 -60.29 25.19 1.03
N ARG A 293 -61.26 25.83 1.67
CA ARG A 293 -62.65 25.38 1.67
C ARG A 293 -63.12 25.34 0.22
N ARG A 294 -63.53 24.18 -0.29
CA ARG A 294 -64.62 24.09 -1.25
C ARG A 294 -65.58 22.99 -0.80
N ARG A 295 -66.76 23.46 -0.37
CA ARG A 295 -68.01 22.70 -0.22
C ARG A 295 -68.48 22.26 -1.61
N PHE A 296 -68.80 20.98 -1.76
CA PHE A 296 -69.83 20.44 -2.67
C PHE A 296 -70.10 19.02 -2.13
N SER A 297 -71.07 18.82 -1.22
CA SER A 297 -72.49 18.58 -1.49
C SER A 297 -72.72 17.44 -2.49
N GLY A 298 -73.18 16.28 -2.00
CA GLY A 298 -73.92 15.33 -2.83
C GLY A 298 -73.76 13.84 -2.54
N ARG A 299 -74.70 13.32 -1.73
CA ARG A 299 -75.29 11.97 -1.76
C ARG A 299 -74.51 10.76 -1.19
N LEU A 300 -75.03 10.35 -0.03
CA LEU A 300 -75.12 8.98 0.47
C LEU A 300 -75.76 8.03 -0.55
N ALA A 301 -75.21 6.81 -0.64
CA ALA A 301 -75.99 5.61 -0.96
C ALA A 301 -75.33 4.37 -0.34
N HIS A 302 -75.84 3.99 0.84
CA HIS A 302 -75.78 2.63 1.37
C HIS A 302 -76.55 1.69 0.43
N ARG A 303 -76.01 0.51 0.11
CA ARG A 303 -76.82 -0.70 -0.11
C ARG A 303 -76.06 -1.99 0.25
N PRO A 304 -76.80 -3.08 0.61
CA PRO A 304 -76.32 -4.21 1.41
C PRO A 304 -76.02 -5.49 0.59
N GLY A 305 -75.35 -6.49 1.18
CA GLY A 305 -75.40 -7.91 0.72
C GLY A 305 -76.78 -8.54 0.99
N PRO A 306 -77.09 -9.86 0.76
CA PRO A 306 -76.28 -11.09 0.61
C PRO A 306 -76.85 -11.98 -0.56
N PRO A 307 -76.98 -13.35 -0.57
CA PRO A 307 -76.43 -14.47 0.22
C PRO A 307 -75.77 -15.61 -0.61
N GLY A 308 -75.20 -16.59 0.11
CA GLY A 308 -74.32 -17.63 -0.42
C GLY A 308 -74.94 -18.95 -0.93
N ARG A 309 -74.05 -19.80 -1.45
CA ARG A 309 -74.11 -21.26 -1.71
C ARG A 309 -72.63 -21.71 -1.69
N GLY A 310 -72.13 -22.79 -1.09
CA GLY A 310 -72.74 -24.01 -0.57
C GLY A 310 -71.99 -25.23 -1.13
N LEU A 311 -70.80 -25.55 -0.58
CA LEU A 311 -70.13 -26.89 -0.45
C LEU A 311 -69.90 -27.76 -1.72
N PRO A 312 -69.12 -28.87 -1.70
CA PRO A 312 -68.57 -29.61 -0.55
C PRO A 312 -67.08 -29.98 -0.56
N ALA A 313 -66.64 -30.38 0.63
CA ALA A 313 -65.38 -31.05 0.94
C ALA A 313 -65.45 -32.55 0.57
N GLY A 314 -64.33 -33.10 0.11
CA GLY A 314 -64.09 -34.54 -0.05
C GLY A 314 -63.01 -35.05 0.93
N PRO A 315 -63.02 -36.34 1.32
CA PRO A 315 -62.29 -36.84 2.47
C PRO A 315 -60.96 -37.50 2.10
N VAL A 316 -59.97 -37.44 3.00
CA VAL A 316 -58.88 -38.44 3.03
C VAL A 316 -58.66 -38.93 4.46
N ALA A 317 -58.93 -40.22 4.63
CA ALA A 317 -58.67 -41.05 5.81
C ALA A 317 -57.15 -41.20 6.06
N ARG A 318 -56.62 -41.10 7.28
CA ARG A 318 -56.61 -42.06 8.43
C ARG A 318 -55.63 -43.24 8.26
N GLY A 319 -54.62 -43.27 9.14
CA GLY A 319 -53.77 -44.45 9.46
C GLY A 319 -52.50 -43.99 10.21
N ARG A 320 -52.48 -43.83 11.54
CA ARG A 320 -52.29 -44.82 12.63
C ARG A 320 -51.02 -45.68 12.53
N GLY A 321 -50.20 -45.61 13.59
CA GLY A 321 -49.14 -46.56 13.94
C GLY A 321 -47.99 -45.87 14.69
N ALA A 322 -48.10 -45.65 16.01
CA ALA A 322 -47.62 -46.55 17.07
C ALA A 322 -46.07 -46.62 17.13
N ALA A 323 -45.43 -45.93 18.07
CA ALA A 323 -45.18 -46.37 19.46
C ALA A 323 -43.96 -47.31 19.61
N GLY A 324 -43.04 -46.93 20.50
CA GLY A 324 -42.07 -47.83 21.12
C GLY A 324 -40.65 -47.23 21.13
N ARG A 325 -40.10 -46.78 22.27
CA ARG A 325 -39.42 -47.62 23.30
C ARG A 325 -38.18 -48.31 22.69
N LEU A 326 -36.96 -48.29 23.23
CA LEU A 326 -36.43 -48.12 24.59
C LEU A 326 -34.89 -48.04 24.49
N ARG A 327 -34.28 -47.26 25.41
CA ARG A 327 -33.11 -47.58 26.26
C ARG A 327 -31.74 -48.03 25.69
N ARG A 328 -30.73 -47.31 26.24
CA ARG A 328 -29.50 -47.79 26.98
C ARG A 328 -28.49 -48.59 26.15
N ARG A 329 -27.17 -48.58 26.35
CA ARG A 329 -26.17 -48.27 27.41
C ARG A 329 -24.84 -48.16 26.63
N ALA A 330 -23.96 -47.18 26.82
CA ALA A 330 -22.96 -47.04 27.87
C ALA A 330 -21.93 -48.20 27.99
N VAL A 331 -20.65 -47.81 27.82
CA VAL A 331 -19.39 -48.29 28.44
C VAL A 331 -18.71 -49.56 27.87
N LEU A 332 -17.48 -49.42 27.36
CA LEU A 332 -16.22 -49.91 27.98
C LEU A 332 -14.95 -49.64 27.14
N ARG A 333 -13.95 -49.07 27.82
CA ARG A 333 -12.49 -48.91 27.54
C ARG A 333 -11.78 -50.30 27.65
N PRO A 334 -10.43 -50.40 27.68
CA PRO A 334 -9.33 -49.97 26.78
C PRO A 334 -8.34 -51.14 26.48
N ALA A 335 -7.27 -50.94 25.69
CA ALA A 335 -5.94 -51.58 25.88
C ALA A 335 -4.93 -51.21 24.76
N ASP A 336 -3.82 -50.58 25.15
CA ASP A 336 -2.44 -50.73 24.59
C ASP A 336 -1.75 -51.90 25.36
N PRO A 337 -0.46 -52.33 25.16
CA PRO A 337 0.66 -51.85 24.32
C PRO A 337 1.52 -52.97 23.64
N GLY A 338 2.64 -52.61 22.97
CA GLY A 338 3.81 -53.49 22.74
C GLY A 338 4.54 -53.27 21.40
N THR A 339 5.62 -52.48 21.32
CA THR A 339 7.06 -52.79 21.53
C THR A 339 7.83 -53.41 20.35
N THR A 340 8.78 -52.64 19.81
CA THR A 340 10.18 -52.98 19.44
C THR A 340 10.91 -51.61 19.34
N GLY A 341 11.98 -51.25 20.07
CA GLY A 341 13.22 -51.96 20.41
C GLY A 341 14.25 -51.70 19.29
N VAL A 342 15.50 -51.23 19.46
CA VAL A 342 16.44 -51.17 20.59
C VAL A 342 17.64 -50.24 20.22
N ALA A 343 18.19 -49.54 21.24
CA ALA A 343 19.57 -49.11 21.60
C ALA A 343 20.66 -48.87 20.52
N GLY A 344 21.65 -47.98 20.68
CA GLY A 344 22.31 -47.35 21.85
C GLY A 344 23.84 -47.50 21.68
N THR A 345 24.69 -46.50 21.96
CA THR A 345 25.68 -46.50 23.07
C THR A 345 26.56 -45.23 23.01
N VAL A 346 26.64 -44.41 24.09
CA VAL A 346 27.74 -44.24 25.10
C VAL A 346 28.95 -43.39 24.60
N ARG A 347 29.12 -42.09 24.94
CA ARG A 347 29.69 -41.37 26.15
C ARG A 347 31.25 -41.09 26.06
N PRO A 348 31.92 -40.27 26.92
CA PRO A 348 32.07 -38.78 26.90
C PRO A 348 33.52 -38.22 27.13
N HIS A 349 33.75 -36.89 27.03
CA HIS A 349 34.71 -36.08 27.85
C HIS A 349 34.53 -34.56 27.58
N ARG A 350 34.06 -33.71 28.51
CA ARG A 350 34.70 -32.88 29.58
C ARG A 350 35.59 -31.69 29.13
N GLY A 351 35.25 -30.50 29.65
CA GLY A 351 36.12 -29.31 29.82
C GLY A 351 35.35 -27.98 29.81
N ARG A 352 34.51 -27.65 30.80
CA ARG A 352 34.73 -26.70 31.93
C ARG A 352 35.29 -25.31 31.56
N THR A 353 34.46 -24.27 31.71
CA THR A 353 34.61 -23.19 32.73
C THR A 353 33.34 -22.31 32.81
N PRO A 354 32.88 -21.89 34.01
CA PRO A 354 31.71 -21.03 34.18
C PRO A 354 32.10 -19.59 34.56
N VAL A 355 31.37 -18.58 34.06
CA VAL A 355 31.44 -17.22 34.61
C VAL A 355 30.31 -17.02 35.61
N ARG A 356 30.73 -16.72 36.85
CA ARG A 356 29.92 -16.52 38.05
C ARG A 356 29.13 -15.21 38.00
N VAL A 357 27.89 -15.33 38.46
CA VAL A 357 27.07 -14.28 39.06
C VAL A 357 27.66 -13.93 40.43
N ALA A 358 27.84 -12.64 40.72
CA ALA A 358 28.11 -12.13 42.06
C ALA A 358 27.06 -11.07 42.41
N GLY A 359 26.31 -11.34 43.48
CA GLY A 359 25.53 -10.35 44.21
C GLY A 359 26.27 -9.90 45.46
N CYS A 360 26.09 -8.63 45.83
CA CYS A 360 26.28 -8.01 47.14
C CYS A 360 25.82 -6.55 47.00
N ALA A 361 25.29 -5.82 47.97
CA ALA A 361 24.64 -6.07 49.25
C ALA A 361 24.06 -4.70 49.67
N ALA A 362 23.04 -4.72 50.51
CA ALA A 362 22.33 -3.55 51.00
C ALA A 362 23.21 -2.53 51.76
N ARG A 363 22.88 -1.23 51.65
CA ARG A 363 23.00 -0.27 52.76
C ARG A 363 21.80 0.69 52.80
N ARG A 364 21.37 0.96 54.04
CA ARG A 364 20.19 1.70 54.48
C ARG A 364 20.47 3.20 54.67
N GLY A 365 19.50 4.03 54.27
CA GLY A 365 19.01 5.26 54.94
C GLY A 365 19.82 6.56 54.85
N PRO A 366 19.27 7.74 55.26
CA PRO A 366 17.89 8.04 55.64
C PRO A 366 17.25 9.24 54.87
N ALA A 367 15.98 9.47 55.20
CA ALA A 367 15.07 10.49 54.70
C ALA A 367 15.47 11.94 55.04
N LEU A 368 15.05 12.90 54.19
CA LEU A 368 14.72 14.26 54.63
C LEU A 368 13.68 14.93 53.72
N HIS A 369 12.69 15.53 54.39
CA HIS A 369 11.61 16.36 53.88
C HIS A 369 12.10 17.57 53.06
N ALA A 370 11.34 17.97 52.04
CA ALA A 370 10.94 19.37 51.85
C ALA A 370 9.82 19.52 50.80
N ARG A 371 8.71 20.11 51.25
CA ARG A 371 7.61 20.67 50.45
C ARG A 371 8.09 21.92 49.72
N THR A 372 7.63 22.17 48.49
CA THR A 372 7.17 23.50 47.98
C THR A 372 6.70 23.35 46.53
N ARG A 373 5.39 23.38 46.28
CA ARG A 373 4.59 24.53 45.77
C ARG A 373 4.71 24.78 44.26
N CYS A 374 3.59 24.53 43.56
CA CYS A 374 3.21 25.18 42.30
C CYS A 374 3.21 26.71 42.41
N PRO A 375 3.21 27.39 41.25
CA PRO A 375 2.18 28.39 41.04
C PRO A 375 1.44 28.22 39.71
N ALA A 376 0.17 28.57 39.78
CA ALA A 376 -0.75 28.74 38.67
C ALA A 376 -0.80 30.22 38.26
N ILE A 377 -1.14 30.46 36.98
CA ILE A 377 -2.00 31.53 36.45
C ILE A 377 -1.66 32.98 36.84
N ARG A 378 -1.23 33.75 35.85
CA ARG A 378 -1.90 35.00 35.43
C ARG A 378 -1.69 35.26 33.96
#